data_AF-A0A8T5GUW8-F1
#
_entry.id   AF-A0A8T5GUW8-F1
#
_cell.length_a   1.000
_cell.length_b   1.000
_cell.length_c   1.000
_cell.angle_alpha   90.00
_cell.angle_beta   90.00
_cell.angle_gamma   90.00
#
_symmetry.space_group_name_H-M   'P 1'
#
loop_
_entity.id
_entity.type
_entity.pdbx_description
1 polymer ?
#
loop_
_entity_poly.entity_id
_entity_poly.type
_entity_poly.pdbx_seq_one_letter_code
_entity_poly.pdbx_strand_id
1 'polypeptide(L)'
;MVELPQGDVTEIRRGDREALRLLSADIAKLATTGFIRTERKPKEKMPRIGHILFIEGHPVLAIHEAEAIVFGLEALLEIEDDAAPLDALVAIHELPAADAQRICHLHPNAYLNLEATERKESKDERWWSDVKLKPGSWRREERLPELEVSVEAPEAVRQKSRAYMQRYEGMERMIH
;
A
#
# COMPACT_ATOMS: atom_id res chain seq x y z
N MET A 1 5.43 11.58 -14.04
CA MET A 1 6.32 11.62 -12.88
C MET A 1 5.50 11.38 -11.63
N VAL A 2 5.58 10.17 -11.07
CA VAL A 2 5.05 9.79 -9.77
C VAL A 2 5.98 10.41 -8.75
N GLU A 3 5.57 11.56 -8.23
CA GLU A 3 6.27 12.25 -7.16
C GLU A 3 5.57 11.93 -5.85
N LEU A 4 6.29 11.27 -4.95
CA LEU A 4 5.84 11.05 -3.58
C LEU A 4 6.09 12.32 -2.74
N PRO A 5 5.42 12.46 -1.59
CA PRO A 5 5.69 13.54 -0.65
C PRO A 5 7.18 13.70 -0.39
N GLN A 6 7.64 14.96 -0.31
CA GLN A 6 9.03 15.22 0.04
C GLN A 6 9.26 14.78 1.49
N GLY A 7 10.13 13.79 1.67
CA GLY A 7 10.64 13.34 2.95
C GLY A 7 12.04 13.87 3.23
N ASP A 8 12.50 13.66 4.46
CA ASP A 8 13.86 14.02 4.87
C ASP A 8 14.85 13.02 4.29
N VAL A 9 15.84 13.52 3.54
CA VAL A 9 16.86 12.65 2.94
C VAL A 9 17.92 12.33 3.98
N THR A 10 17.96 11.07 4.42
CA THR A 10 18.90 10.63 5.46
C THR A 10 20.13 9.93 4.89
N GLU A 11 20.02 9.35 3.70
CA GLU A 11 21.16 8.72 3.03
C GLU A 11 21.05 8.83 1.51
N ILE A 12 22.19 9.01 0.84
CA ILE A 12 22.31 9.03 -0.63
C ILE A 12 23.52 8.22 -1.04
N ARG A 13 23.34 7.33 -2.01
CA ARG A 13 24.39 6.51 -2.61
C ARG A 13 24.32 6.53 -4.13
N ARG A 14 25.47 6.26 -4.75
CA ARG A 14 25.53 5.91 -6.18
C ARG A 14 25.06 4.48 -6.36
N GLY A 15 24.50 4.19 -7.52
CA GLY A 15 24.12 2.83 -7.87
C GLY A 15 25.33 1.90 -7.92
N ASP A 16 25.12 0.70 -7.40
CA ASP A 16 25.99 -0.45 -7.49
C ASP A 16 25.12 -1.70 -7.24
N ARG A 17 25.66 -2.91 -7.46
CA ARG A 17 24.88 -4.16 -7.29
C ARG A 17 24.34 -4.37 -5.87
N GLU A 18 24.93 -3.71 -4.88
CA GLU A 18 24.63 -3.84 -3.47
C GLU A 18 23.88 -2.61 -2.91
N ALA A 19 23.72 -1.55 -3.71
CA ALA A 19 23.28 -0.25 -3.22
C ALA A 19 21.89 -0.32 -2.60
N LEU A 20 20.97 -0.90 -3.36
CA LEU A 20 19.60 -1.11 -2.94
C LEU A 20 19.50 -2.07 -1.75
N ARG A 21 20.30 -3.15 -1.76
CA ARG A 21 20.33 -4.14 -0.68
C ARG A 21 20.79 -3.55 0.65
N LEU A 22 21.86 -2.76 0.62
CA LEU A 22 22.43 -2.13 1.81
C LEU A 22 21.44 -1.12 2.42
N LEU A 23 20.90 -0.20 1.62
CA LEU A 23 19.94 0.79 2.12
C LEU A 23 18.67 0.13 2.64
N SER A 24 18.22 -0.95 2.02
CA SER A 24 17.06 -1.69 2.51
C SER A 24 17.33 -2.43 3.81
N ALA A 25 18.54 -2.98 3.98
CA ALA A 25 18.97 -3.57 5.24
C ALA A 25 19.07 -2.53 6.36
N ASP A 26 19.52 -1.31 6.03
CA ASP A 26 19.60 -0.21 6.99
C ASP A 26 18.21 0.28 7.41
N ILE A 27 17.28 0.49 6.46
CA ILE A 27 15.87 0.79 6.77
C ILE A 27 15.25 -0.30 7.65
N ALA A 28 15.46 -1.57 7.31
CA ALA A 28 14.92 -2.69 8.08
C ALA A 28 15.49 -2.72 9.51
N LYS A 29 16.80 -2.52 9.65
CA LYS A 29 17.50 -2.53 10.93
C LYS A 29 17.06 -1.38 11.85
N LEU A 30 16.80 -0.21 11.26
CA LEU A 30 16.37 0.98 12.00
C LEU A 30 14.85 1.06 12.19
N ALA A 31 14.09 0.13 11.61
CA ALA A 31 12.62 0.18 11.55
C ALA A 31 12.11 1.52 10.99
N THR A 32 12.82 2.07 10.01
CA THR A 32 12.51 3.37 9.42
C THR A 32 11.21 3.31 8.61
N THR A 33 10.39 4.37 8.71
CA THR A 33 9.22 4.59 7.85
C THR A 33 9.56 5.67 6.83
N GLY A 34 9.32 5.38 5.55
CA GLY A 34 9.82 6.20 4.47
C GLY A 34 9.88 5.42 3.16
N PHE A 35 10.63 5.91 2.17
CA PHE A 35 10.84 5.17 0.94
C PHE A 35 12.29 5.23 0.47
N ILE A 36 12.72 4.18 -0.23
CA ILE A 36 13.93 4.24 -1.05
C ILE A 36 13.52 4.73 -2.43
N ARG A 37 14.20 5.77 -2.90
CA ARG A 37 14.05 6.31 -4.25
C ARG A 37 15.24 5.95 -5.10
N THR A 38 15.00 5.35 -6.27
CA THR A 38 16.01 5.19 -7.32
C THR A 38 15.73 6.20 -8.43
N GLU A 39 16.79 6.81 -8.95
CA GLU A 39 16.70 7.70 -10.11
C GLU A 39 17.86 7.42 -11.05
N ARG A 40 17.53 7.16 -12.31
CA ARG A 40 18.51 6.97 -13.39
C ARG A 40 18.09 7.77 -14.61
N LYS A 41 19.05 8.44 -15.24
CA LYS A 41 18.83 9.30 -16.42
C LYS A 41 19.67 8.82 -17.61
N PRO A 42 19.22 7.81 -18.36
CA PRO A 42 19.89 7.38 -19.58
C PRO A 42 19.87 8.50 -20.64
N LYS A 43 20.94 8.62 -21.44
CA LYS A 43 21.08 9.73 -22.41
C LYS A 43 20.01 9.78 -23.50
N GLU A 44 19.43 8.63 -23.87
CA GLU A 44 18.53 8.48 -25.02
C GLU A 44 17.17 7.88 -24.64
N LYS A 45 16.87 7.77 -23.34
CA LYS A 45 15.60 7.22 -22.83
C LYS A 45 14.98 8.15 -21.80
N MET A 46 13.71 7.94 -21.50
CA MET A 46 13.06 8.66 -20.41
C MET A 46 13.76 8.39 -19.07
N PRO A 47 13.79 9.37 -18.16
CA PRO A 47 14.23 9.15 -16.79
C PRO A 47 13.47 7.99 -16.18
N ARG A 48 14.20 7.17 -15.42
CA ARG A 48 13.66 6.02 -14.73
C ARG A 48 13.65 6.31 -13.24
N ILE A 49 12.49 6.26 -12.62
CA ILE A 49 12.29 6.61 -11.21
C ILE A 49 11.57 5.47 -10.51
N GLY A 50 12.17 5.00 -9.43
CA GLY A 50 11.65 3.94 -8.60
C GLY A 50 11.38 4.39 -7.17
N HIS A 51 10.33 3.86 -6.57
CA HIS A 51 10.02 4.06 -5.16
C HIS A 51 9.68 2.72 -4.51
N ILE A 52 10.33 2.40 -3.40
CA ILE A 52 9.95 1.30 -2.51
C ILE A 52 9.57 1.90 -1.17
N LEU A 53 8.29 1.83 -0.80
CA LEU A 53 7.79 2.31 0.48
C LEU A 53 8.06 1.26 1.56
N PHE A 54 8.56 1.73 2.70
CA PHE A 54 8.75 0.95 3.91
C PHE A 54 7.92 1.53 5.06
N ILE A 55 7.28 0.66 5.83
CA ILE A 55 6.60 1.00 7.08
C ILE A 55 7.26 0.18 8.19
N GLU A 56 7.77 0.87 9.20
CA GLU A 56 8.50 0.23 10.31
C GLU A 56 9.60 -0.74 9.82
N GLY A 57 10.34 -0.36 8.78
CA GLY A 57 11.38 -1.18 8.18
C GLY A 57 10.92 -2.30 7.23
N HIS A 58 9.61 -2.47 7.02
CA HIS A 58 9.06 -3.52 6.16
C HIS A 58 8.64 -2.94 4.80
N PRO A 59 9.06 -3.52 3.67
CA PRO A 59 8.62 -3.07 2.35
C PRO A 59 7.12 -3.35 2.19
N VAL A 60 6.36 -2.35 1.74
CA VAL A 60 4.89 -2.39 1.66
C VAL A 60 4.39 -2.30 0.22
N LEU A 61 4.94 -1.38 -0.56
CA LEU A 61 4.57 -1.16 -1.95
C LEU A 61 5.77 -0.72 -2.78
N ALA A 62 5.67 -0.93 -4.09
CA ALA A 62 6.67 -0.46 -5.05
C ALA A 62 6.00 0.15 -6.28
N ILE A 63 6.59 1.25 -6.77
CA ILE A 63 6.15 1.98 -7.95
C ILE A 63 7.38 2.30 -8.78
N HIS A 64 7.33 2.03 -10.08
CA HIS A 64 8.39 2.38 -11.00
C HIS A 64 7.80 3.08 -12.22
N GLU A 65 8.48 4.12 -12.67
CA GLU A 65 8.12 4.88 -13.85
C GLU A 65 9.31 4.97 -14.80
N ALA A 66 9.06 4.58 -16.05
CA ALA A 66 9.93 4.83 -17.19
C ALA A 66 9.08 5.26 -18.40
N GLU A 67 8.93 4.39 -19.39
CA GLU A 67 8.00 4.61 -20.52
C GLU A 67 6.53 4.35 -20.12
N ALA A 68 6.34 3.49 -19.12
CA ALA A 68 5.07 3.22 -18.46
C ALA A 68 5.26 3.21 -16.94
N ILE A 69 4.15 3.29 -16.21
CA ILE A 69 4.16 3.12 -14.75
C ILE A 69 3.79 1.66 -14.46
N VAL A 70 4.67 0.97 -13.75
CA VAL A 70 4.45 -0.39 -13.25
C VAL A 70 4.46 -0.40 -11.72
N PHE A 71 3.87 -1.44 -11.14
CA PHE A 71 3.50 -1.49 -9.74
C PHE A 71 3.87 -2.84 -9.10
N GLY A 72 4.02 -2.85 -7.78
CA GLY A 72 4.21 -4.08 -7.01
C GLY A 72 5.49 -4.82 -7.39
N LEU A 73 5.38 -6.13 -7.61
CA LEU A 73 6.55 -6.97 -7.87
C LEU A 73 7.28 -6.61 -9.16
N GLU A 74 6.56 -6.26 -10.22
CA GLU A 74 7.16 -5.84 -11.49
C GLU A 74 7.98 -4.56 -11.30
N ALA A 75 7.46 -3.61 -10.52
CA ALA A 75 8.21 -2.41 -10.15
C ALA A 75 9.48 -2.75 -9.38
N LEU A 76 9.47 -3.69 -8.43
CA LEU A 76 10.69 -4.08 -7.71
C LEU A 76 11.79 -4.58 -8.64
N LEU A 77 11.44 -5.36 -9.68
CA LEU A 77 12.42 -5.88 -10.64
C LEU A 77 13.07 -4.75 -11.43
N GLU A 78 12.27 -3.82 -11.95
CA GLU A 78 12.80 -2.66 -12.68
C GLU A 78 13.64 -1.75 -11.76
N ILE A 79 13.23 -1.58 -10.50
CA ILE A 79 13.97 -0.80 -9.50
C ILE A 79 15.33 -1.43 -9.19
N GLU A 80 15.39 -2.76 -9.05
CA GLU A 80 16.62 -3.51 -8.80
C GLU A 80 17.60 -3.35 -9.98
N ASP A 81 17.11 -3.50 -11.21
CA ASP A 81 17.90 -3.33 -12.43
C ASP A 81 18.40 -1.89 -12.59
N ASP A 82 17.57 -0.89 -12.27
CA ASP A 82 17.95 0.52 -12.38
C ASP A 82 18.84 1.03 -11.25
N ALA A 83 18.89 0.34 -10.11
CA ALA A 83 19.77 0.69 -8.99
C ALA A 83 21.22 0.22 -9.19
N ALA A 84 21.46 -0.79 -10.04
CA ALA A 84 22.78 -1.39 -10.22
C ALA A 84 23.81 -0.51 -10.98
N PRO A 85 23.43 0.27 -12.01
CA PRO A 85 24.37 1.13 -12.74
C PRO A 85 24.93 2.29 -11.91
N LEU A 86 26.21 2.61 -12.08
CA LEU A 86 26.90 3.70 -11.36
C LEU A 86 26.28 5.09 -11.58
N ASP A 87 25.59 5.28 -12.71
CA ASP A 87 24.92 6.54 -13.04
C ASP A 87 23.56 6.70 -12.34
N ALA A 88 23.09 5.69 -11.62
CA ALA A 88 21.93 5.77 -10.76
C ALA A 88 22.23 6.48 -9.43
N LEU A 89 21.19 7.10 -8.88
CA LEU A 89 21.15 7.61 -7.51
C LEU A 89 20.12 6.80 -6.72
N VAL A 90 20.51 6.36 -5.54
CA VAL A 90 19.64 5.64 -4.61
C VAL A 90 19.64 6.41 -3.29
N ALA A 91 18.46 6.78 -2.79
CA ALA A 91 18.34 7.60 -1.58
C ALA A 91 17.24 7.10 -0.65
N ILE A 92 17.46 7.25 0.66
CA ILE A 92 16.44 7.04 1.68
C ILE A 92 15.76 8.38 1.95
N HIS A 93 14.42 8.37 1.90
CA HIS A 93 13.57 9.48 2.29
C HIS A 93 12.71 9.06 3.49
N GLU A 94 12.95 9.62 4.66
CA GLU A 94 12.13 9.38 5.84
C GLU A 94 10.84 10.18 5.79
N LEU A 95 9.75 9.55 6.22
CA LEU A 95 8.43 10.17 6.21
C LEU A 95 7.73 10.00 7.56
N PRO A 96 6.91 10.98 7.97
CA PRO A 96 5.91 10.76 9.00
C PRO A 96 4.99 9.58 8.63
N ALA A 97 4.62 8.78 9.62
CA ALA A 97 3.74 7.62 9.40
C ALA A 97 2.42 8.00 8.70
N ALA A 98 1.87 9.18 8.99
CA ALA A 98 0.66 9.68 8.34
C ALA A 98 0.81 9.86 6.81
N ASP A 99 1.98 10.30 6.35
CA ASP A 99 2.23 10.46 4.92
C ASP A 99 2.49 9.12 4.24
N ALA A 100 3.21 8.20 4.90
CA ALA A 100 3.37 6.82 4.41
C ALA A 100 2.00 6.12 4.25
N GLN A 101 1.08 6.28 5.20
CA GLN A 101 -0.28 5.75 5.10
C GLN A 101 -1.09 6.41 3.96
N ARG A 102 -0.88 7.70 3.71
CA ARG A 102 -1.51 8.38 2.57
C ARG A 102 -1.05 7.79 1.24
N ILE A 103 0.25 7.50 1.09
CA ILE A 103 0.81 6.87 -0.11
C ILE A 103 0.16 5.50 -0.34
N CYS A 104 0.06 4.69 0.71
CA CYS A 104 -0.66 3.41 0.67
C CYS A 104 -2.09 3.54 0.15
N HIS A 105 -2.84 4.53 0.63
CA HIS A 105 -4.22 4.75 0.22
C HIS A 105 -4.34 5.22 -1.25
N LEU A 106 -3.38 6.02 -1.72
CA LEU A 106 -3.37 6.54 -3.10
C LEU A 106 -2.93 5.50 -4.14
N HIS A 107 -2.17 4.48 -3.73
CA HIS A 107 -1.61 3.48 -4.62
C HIS A 107 -1.99 2.04 -4.21
N PRO A 108 -3.29 1.70 -4.18
CA PRO A 108 -3.76 0.38 -3.74
C PRO A 108 -3.34 -0.78 -4.65
N ASN A 109 -2.90 -0.49 -5.88
CA ASN A 109 -2.37 -1.46 -6.83
C ASN A 109 -0.86 -1.69 -6.70
N ALA A 110 -0.16 -0.88 -5.89
CA ALA A 110 1.29 -0.93 -5.72
C ALA A 110 1.76 -1.91 -4.64
N TYR A 111 0.83 -2.47 -3.86
CA TYR A 111 1.14 -3.38 -2.75
C TYR A 111 1.94 -4.60 -3.18
N LEU A 112 2.89 -4.98 -2.34
CA LEU A 112 3.69 -6.18 -2.49
C LEU A 112 2.96 -7.36 -1.85
N ASN A 113 2.34 -8.21 -2.68
CA ASN A 113 1.77 -9.49 -2.25
C ASN A 113 2.88 -10.55 -2.20
N LEU A 114 3.80 -10.44 -1.24
CA LEU A 114 4.88 -11.42 -1.08
C LEU A 114 4.35 -12.66 -0.36
N GLU A 115 4.22 -13.80 -1.04
CA GLU A 115 3.84 -15.06 -0.41
C GLU A 115 5.05 -15.69 0.33
N ALA A 116 4.78 -16.33 1.47
CA ALA A 116 5.80 -16.99 2.28
C ALA A 116 6.36 -18.21 1.55
N THR A 117 7.58 -18.10 1.00
CA THR A 117 8.31 -19.25 0.47
C THR A 117 9.22 -19.81 1.56
N GLU A 118 9.06 -21.10 1.90
CA GLU A 118 10.01 -21.80 2.76
C GLU A 118 11.40 -21.78 2.12
N ARG A 119 12.44 -21.50 2.93
CA ARG A 119 13.85 -21.45 2.51
C ARG A 119 14.21 -22.63 1.61
N LYS A 120 14.22 -22.41 0.30
CA LYS A 120 15.02 -23.18 -0.64
C LYS A 120 16.15 -22.28 -1.04
N GLU A 121 17.38 -22.70 -0.72
CA GLU A 121 18.59 -22.15 -1.30
C GLU A 121 18.50 -22.29 -2.83
N SER A 122 17.93 -21.28 -3.46
CA SER A 122 17.89 -21.12 -4.90
C SER A 122 18.85 -19.99 -5.21
N LYS A 123 19.68 -20.22 -6.23
CA LYS A 123 20.83 -19.39 -6.61
C LYS A 123 20.47 -17.96 -7.08
N ASP A 124 19.18 -17.63 -7.13
CA ASP A 124 18.65 -16.30 -7.42
C ASP A 124 18.28 -15.58 -6.11
N GLU A 125 19.31 -15.17 -5.36
CA GLU A 125 19.22 -14.49 -4.06
C GLU A 125 18.82 -13.02 -4.24
N ARG A 126 17.53 -12.75 -4.52
CA ARG A 126 17.00 -11.38 -4.52
C ARG A 126 16.82 -10.91 -3.08
N TRP A 127 17.43 -9.79 -2.71
CA TRP A 127 17.49 -9.33 -1.32
C TRP A 127 16.12 -9.10 -0.67
N TRP A 128 15.09 -8.81 -1.46
CA TRP A 128 13.72 -8.62 -1.01
C TRP A 128 12.96 -9.93 -0.79
N SER A 129 13.45 -11.09 -1.29
CA SER A 129 12.81 -12.39 -1.05
C SER A 129 13.07 -12.93 0.36
N ASP A 130 14.06 -12.39 1.07
CA ASP A 130 14.41 -12.80 2.45
C ASP A 130 13.69 -11.98 3.53
N VAL A 131 12.93 -10.96 3.16
CA VAL A 131 12.20 -10.11 4.10
C VAL A 131 10.92 -10.80 4.55
N LYS A 132 10.92 -11.32 5.78
CA LYS A 132 9.78 -12.03 6.38
C LYS A 132 8.65 -11.06 6.70
N LEU A 133 7.49 -11.27 6.07
CA LEU A 133 6.25 -10.61 6.46
C LEU A 133 5.70 -11.22 7.76
N LYS A 134 5.20 -10.37 8.66
CA LYS A 134 4.30 -10.84 9.72
C LYS A 134 2.95 -11.21 9.08
N PRO A 135 2.37 -12.40 9.38
CA PRO A 135 0.97 -12.61 9.13
C PRO A 135 0.16 -11.75 10.14
N GLY A 136 -0.62 -10.81 9.61
CA GLY A 136 -1.78 -10.26 10.31
C GLY A 136 -1.54 -9.07 11.24
N SER A 137 -1.79 -7.88 10.71
CA SER A 137 -2.83 -7.01 11.29
C SER A 137 -3.60 -6.30 10.17
N TRP A 138 -4.06 -7.09 9.19
CA TRP A 138 -5.35 -6.80 8.58
C TRP A 138 -6.41 -7.05 9.66
N ARG A 139 -6.63 -6.05 10.53
CA ARG A 139 -8.02 -5.77 10.83
C ARG A 139 -8.57 -5.23 9.52
N ARG A 140 -9.43 -6.04 8.90
CA ARG A 140 -10.53 -5.55 8.05
C ARG A 140 -10.92 -4.18 8.56
N GLU A 141 -11.13 -3.25 7.64
CA GLU A 141 -11.98 -2.07 7.83
C GLU A 141 -12.77 -2.22 9.12
N GLU A 142 -12.41 -1.42 10.12
CA GLU A 142 -13.41 -1.08 11.12
C GLU A 142 -14.51 -0.45 10.26
N ARG A 143 -15.51 -1.27 9.89
CA ARG A 143 -16.74 -0.77 9.32
C ARG A 143 -17.07 0.38 10.25
N LEU A 144 -17.15 1.59 9.69
CA LEU A 144 -17.75 2.71 10.40
C LEU A 144 -18.96 2.10 11.10
N PRO A 145 -19.09 2.24 12.44
CA PRO A 145 -20.24 1.68 13.13
C PRO A 145 -21.45 2.05 12.29
N GLU A 146 -22.20 1.05 11.84
CA GLU A 146 -23.45 1.32 11.13
C GLU A 146 -24.21 2.22 12.09
N LEU A 147 -24.29 3.50 11.73
CA LEU A 147 -25.05 4.45 12.51
C LEU A 147 -26.45 3.86 12.41
N GLU A 148 -26.92 3.18 13.45
CA GLU A 148 -28.32 2.85 13.58
C GLU A 148 -29.03 4.20 13.58
N VAL A 149 -29.45 4.62 12.39
CA VAL A 149 -30.34 5.74 12.21
C VAL A 149 -31.67 5.27 12.77
N SER A 150 -31.79 5.29 14.09
CA SER A 150 -33.06 5.25 14.79
C SER A 150 -33.71 6.62 14.61
N VAL A 151 -34.08 6.93 13.37
CA VAL A 151 -35.15 7.89 13.17
C VAL A 151 -36.41 7.12 13.53
N GLU A 152 -36.81 7.19 14.80
CA GLU A 152 -38.20 6.91 15.14
C GLU A 152 -39.05 7.77 14.21
N ALA A 153 -39.81 7.11 13.34
CA ALA A 153 -40.70 7.78 12.42
C ALA A 153 -41.61 8.73 13.24
N PRO A 154 -41.76 10.00 12.84
CA PRO A 154 -42.62 10.96 13.52
C PRO A 154 -44.01 10.38 13.75
N GLU A 155 -44.64 10.65 14.91
CA GLU A 155 -45.87 10.00 15.38
C GLU A 155 -47.00 9.92 14.33
N ALA A 156 -47.07 10.92 13.45
CA ALA A 156 -48.03 10.97 12.34
C ALA A 156 -47.93 9.76 11.37
N VAL A 157 -46.75 9.15 11.22
CA VAL A 157 -46.53 7.96 10.37
C VAL A 157 -46.90 6.67 11.11
N ARG A 158 -46.65 6.58 12.43
CA ARG A 158 -47.02 5.43 13.27
C ARG A 158 -48.55 5.25 13.37
N GLN A 159 -49.30 6.34 13.39
CA GLN A 159 -50.76 6.29 13.49
C GLN A 159 -51.41 5.78 12.19
N LYS A 160 -50.86 6.17 11.03
CA LYS A 160 -51.35 5.70 9.71
C LYS A 160 -51.04 4.22 9.48
N SER A 161 -49.88 3.73 9.89
CA SER A 161 -49.52 2.31 9.75
C SER A 161 -50.36 1.39 10.66
N ARG A 162 -50.65 1.80 11.90
CA ARG A 162 -51.57 1.07 12.79
C ARG A 162 -52.99 0.95 12.22
N ALA A 163 -53.51 2.02 11.64
CA ALA A 163 -54.85 2.00 11.03
C ALA A 163 -54.92 1.10 9.78
N TYR A 164 -53.81 0.96 9.05
CA TYR A 164 -53.73 0.07 7.88
C TYR A 164 -53.69 -1.41 8.26
N MET A 165 -52.93 -1.76 9.31
CA MET A 165 -52.83 -3.15 9.80
C MET A 165 -54.15 -3.66 10.42
N GLN A 166 -54.88 -2.79 11.14
CA GLN A 166 -56.20 -3.16 11.68
C GLN A 166 -57.26 -3.40 10.60
N ARG A 167 -57.13 -2.77 9.42
CA ARG A 167 -58.02 -3.03 8.28
C ARG A 167 -57.75 -4.37 7.62
N TYR A 168 -56.49 -4.83 7.60
CA TYR A 168 -56.12 -6.13 7.02
C TYR A 168 -56.50 -7.32 7.91
N GLU A 169 -56.34 -7.22 9.24
CA GLU A 169 -56.78 -8.27 10.18
C GLU A 169 -58.30 -8.49 10.16
N GLY A 170 -59.09 -7.48 9.80
CA GLY A 170 -60.54 -7.60 9.62
C GLY A 170 -60.95 -8.37 8.35
N MET A 171 -60.13 -8.35 7.29
CA MET A 171 -60.44 -9.03 6.03
C MET A 171 -60.10 -10.53 6.08
N GLU A 172 -59.08 -10.94 6.84
CA GLU A 172 -58.71 -12.36 6.95
C GLU A 172 -59.71 -13.19 7.77
N ARG A 173 -60.51 -12.56 8.64
CA ARG A 173 -61.55 -13.27 9.42
C ARG A 173 -62.87 -13.52 8.68
N MET A 174 -63.00 -13.09 7.42
CA MET A 174 -64.20 -13.32 6.60
C MET A 174 -64.06 -14.49 5.61
N ILE A 175 -62.93 -15.21 5.61
CA ILE A 175 -62.65 -16.29 4.64
C ILE A 175 -62.53 -17.67 5.32
N HIS A 176 -63.39 -17.96 6.29
CA HIS A 176 -63.66 -19.32 6.77
C HIS A 176 -65.16 -19.51 7.03
#